data_AF-A0A938G3T8-F1
#
_entry.id   AF-A0A938G3T8-F1
#
_cell.length_a   1.000
_cell.length_b   1.000
_cell.length_c   1.000
_cell.angle_alpha   90.00
_cell.angle_beta   90.00
_cell.angle_gamma   90.00
#
_symmetry.space_group_name_H-M   'P 1'
#
loop_
_entity.id
_entity.type
_entity.pdbx_description
1 polymer ?
#
loop_
_entity_poly.entity_id
_entity_poly.type
_entity_poly.pdbx_seq_one_letter_code
_entity_poly.pdbx_strand_id
1 'polypeptide(L)'
;MNWRVAVNGAVLVVAVSAGAANASIGESSSRFIDSASGSRRLLSEDARTVLSSIKVENEYRSGYRRSFFVHWSDLDGNGCDAREDVLKRDSISKPQVDPYRCYVVAGDWYSPYDGSKLSDRTDVDIDHVVALKEAWDSGAWAWSDSQRKAYANDLTDGRTLIAVRDRVNVSKGDKDPSNWMPPLRSYWCTYLGNWISIKARWDLSMDRSEFGRINNVLDRDCAGLSIASWSPVPVTTTLSTSTTTTTTTTTTTTTVPTTTTTTTVTTTTTVPTVTTATTAPTKDIYPGSFCSPVDALGSYRGTSYVCSKTNAAGTPYAGGRARWRKSTN
;
A
#
# COMPACT_ATOMS: atom_id res chain seq x y z
N MET A 1 -32.63 81.52 -9.90
CA MET A 1 -32.56 82.74 -9.07
C MET A 1 -32.36 82.37 -7.60
N ASN A 2 -31.31 82.93 -7.02
CA ASN A 2 -31.24 83.48 -5.66
C ASN A 2 -31.00 82.54 -4.47
N TRP A 3 -29.73 82.58 -4.06
CA TRP A 3 -29.15 82.40 -2.72
C TRP A 3 -30.04 82.76 -1.53
N ARG A 4 -29.72 82.15 -0.37
CA ARG A 4 -29.44 82.91 0.86
C ARG A 4 -28.64 82.11 1.89
N VAL A 5 -27.51 82.70 2.26
CA VAL A 5 -26.67 82.44 3.44
C VAL A 5 -27.36 83.00 4.69
N ALA A 6 -27.22 82.31 5.82
CA ALA A 6 -27.32 82.93 7.15
C ALA A 6 -26.28 82.28 8.09
N VAL A 7 -25.36 83.13 8.56
CA VAL A 7 -24.40 82.90 9.65
C VAL A 7 -24.93 83.66 10.86
N ASN A 8 -24.75 83.12 12.07
CA ASN A 8 -24.62 83.79 13.39
C ASN A 8 -24.79 82.68 14.46
N GLY A 9 -24.01 82.52 15.51
CA GLY A 9 -22.88 83.24 16.07
C GLY A 9 -22.53 82.60 17.43
N ALA A 10 -21.22 82.58 17.73
CA ALA A 10 -20.55 82.56 19.04
C ALA A 10 -21.06 81.65 20.19
N VAL A 11 -20.17 80.81 20.75
CA VAL A 11 -19.56 81.08 22.08
C VAL A 11 -18.15 80.49 22.10
N LEU A 12 -17.23 81.35 22.51
CA LEU A 12 -15.80 81.12 22.76
C LEU A 12 -15.65 80.63 24.20
N VAL A 13 -15.02 79.47 24.43
CA VAL A 13 -14.42 79.14 25.74
C VAL A 13 -12.99 78.70 25.49
N VAL A 14 -12.07 79.56 25.94
CA VAL A 14 -10.63 79.31 25.98
C VAL A 14 -10.34 78.54 27.26
N ALA A 15 -9.70 77.37 27.14
CA ALA A 15 -8.95 76.76 28.22
C ALA A 15 -7.61 76.29 27.66
N VAL A 16 -6.54 76.92 28.14
CA VAL A 16 -5.14 76.66 27.79
C VAL A 16 -4.64 75.48 28.62
N SER A 17 -3.98 74.52 28.00
CA SER A 17 -2.91 73.75 28.65
C SER A 17 -1.91 73.25 27.62
N ALA A 18 -0.64 73.36 27.99
CA ALA A 18 0.55 73.26 27.17
C ALA A 18 0.84 71.84 26.65
N GLY A 19 1.44 71.74 25.46
CA GLY A 19 2.03 70.51 24.95
C GLY A 19 2.76 70.76 23.63
N ALA A 20 4.05 70.46 23.61
CA ALA A 20 5.02 70.84 22.60
C ALA A 20 4.74 70.31 21.18
N ALA A 21 5.28 71.04 20.19
CA ALA A 21 5.33 70.65 18.78
C ALA A 21 6.11 69.34 18.55
N ASN A 22 5.63 68.51 17.62
CA ASN A 22 6.36 68.26 16.38
C ASN A 22 5.55 67.40 15.40
N ALA A 23 5.76 67.69 14.12
CA ALA A 23 5.13 67.12 12.95
C ALA A 23 5.30 65.59 12.85
N SER A 24 4.20 64.87 12.56
CA SER A 24 4.24 63.51 12.04
C SER A 24 4.33 63.55 10.51
N ILE A 25 5.55 63.32 10.03
CA ILE A 25 5.82 62.96 8.63
C ILE A 25 5.39 61.51 8.46
N GLY A 26 4.69 61.22 7.36
CA GLY A 26 4.26 59.87 7.02
C GLY A 26 5.44 58.94 6.81
N GLU A 27 5.37 57.76 7.42
CA GLU A 27 6.32 56.69 7.19
C GLU A 27 5.57 55.48 6.62
N SER A 28 5.94 55.14 5.38
CA SER A 28 5.59 53.91 4.70
C SER A 28 5.71 52.74 5.67
N SER A 29 4.60 52.09 5.96
CA SER A 29 4.60 50.78 6.61
C SER A 29 5.11 49.73 5.62
N SER A 30 6.43 49.71 5.43
CA SER A 30 7.15 48.52 4.99
C SER A 30 6.94 47.47 6.08
N ARG A 31 5.96 46.60 5.88
CA ARG A 31 5.79 45.40 6.72
C ARG A 31 6.99 44.51 6.47
N PHE A 32 8.02 44.66 7.30
CA PHE A 32 8.97 43.61 7.57
C PHE A 32 8.17 42.40 8.04
N ILE A 33 8.08 41.37 7.19
CA ILE A 33 7.62 40.07 7.64
C ILE A 33 8.73 39.51 8.51
N ASP A 34 8.46 39.56 9.80
CA ASP A 34 9.20 38.93 10.86
C ASP A 34 9.35 37.44 10.58
N SER A 35 10.60 37.01 10.53
CA SER A 35 11.04 35.65 10.31
C SER A 35 10.90 34.85 11.61
N ALA A 36 9.66 34.63 12.06
CA ALA A 36 9.38 33.79 13.23
C ALA A 36 7.89 33.39 13.33
N SER A 37 7.36 32.72 12.30
CA SER A 37 6.26 31.78 12.46
C SER A 37 6.48 30.57 11.56
N GLY A 38 7.59 29.86 11.83
CA GLY A 38 7.87 28.54 11.30
C GLY A 38 6.98 27.48 11.97
N SER A 39 5.66 27.59 11.79
CA SER A 39 4.75 26.48 12.04
C SER A 39 4.80 25.55 10.83
N ARG A 40 5.54 24.44 10.96
CA ARG A 40 5.59 23.27 10.05
C ARG A 40 4.59 23.29 8.87
N ARG A 41 4.91 24.02 7.78
CA ARG A 41 4.37 23.73 6.44
C ARG A 41 5.35 22.81 5.72
N LEU A 42 5.70 21.72 6.39
CA LEU A 42 6.55 20.67 5.84
C LEU A 42 5.70 19.39 5.84
N LEU A 43 5.92 18.55 4.83
CA LEU A 43 5.43 17.17 4.67
C LEU A 43 4.25 16.93 3.71
N SER A 44 3.77 17.91 2.93
CA SER A 44 2.86 17.62 1.81
C SER A 44 2.93 18.64 0.67
N GLU A 45 2.86 18.17 -0.57
CA GLU A 45 2.93 18.99 -1.80
C GLU A 45 1.65 18.86 -2.62
N ASP A 46 1.30 19.90 -3.40
CA ASP A 46 0.17 19.82 -4.32
C ASP A 46 0.38 18.70 -5.37
N ALA A 47 -0.65 17.89 -5.60
CA ALA A 47 -0.55 16.73 -6.49
C ALA A 47 -0.15 17.09 -7.92
N ARG A 48 -0.51 18.28 -8.43
CA ARG A 48 -0.06 18.72 -9.77
C ARG A 48 1.42 19.05 -9.79
N THR A 49 1.94 19.63 -8.71
CA THR A 49 3.37 19.92 -8.58
C THR A 49 4.16 18.61 -8.65
N VAL A 50 3.75 17.60 -7.88
CA VAL A 50 4.38 16.27 -7.94
C VAL A 50 4.19 15.61 -9.30
N LEU A 51 2.98 15.67 -9.88
CA LEU A 51 2.73 15.12 -11.22
C LEU A 51 3.67 15.75 -12.27
N SER A 52 3.88 17.08 -12.20
CA SER A 52 4.73 17.80 -13.14
C SER A 52 6.22 17.46 -13.05
N SER A 53 6.68 16.85 -11.94
CA SER A 53 8.06 16.41 -11.79
C SER A 53 8.31 15.01 -12.39
N ILE A 54 7.25 14.27 -12.70
CA ILE A 54 7.34 12.93 -13.29
C ILE A 54 7.63 13.04 -14.79
N LYS A 55 8.62 12.27 -15.25
CA LYS A 55 9.01 12.23 -16.66
C LYS A 55 7.87 11.67 -17.51
N VAL A 56 7.61 12.30 -18.65
CA VAL A 56 6.66 11.81 -19.65
C VAL A 56 7.42 11.12 -20.79
N GLU A 57 7.33 9.81 -20.87
CA GLU A 57 8.11 8.98 -21.80
C GLU A 57 7.22 7.87 -22.42
N ASN A 58 7.68 7.27 -23.51
CA ASN A 58 6.98 6.10 -24.06
C ASN A 58 7.27 4.86 -23.20
N GLU A 59 6.28 4.02 -23.03
CA GLU A 59 6.43 2.74 -22.34
C GLU A 59 7.44 1.80 -23.01
N TYR A 60 8.22 1.07 -22.21
CA TYR A 60 9.07 -0.03 -22.64
C TYR A 60 8.43 -1.39 -22.33
N ARG A 61 7.65 -1.93 -23.26
CA ARG A 61 6.85 -3.15 -23.03
C ARG A 61 7.60 -4.47 -23.19
N SER A 62 8.75 -4.46 -23.86
CA SER A 62 9.44 -5.69 -24.26
C SER A 62 10.17 -6.35 -23.09
N GLY A 63 10.33 -7.68 -23.15
CA GLY A 63 11.19 -8.42 -22.22
C GLY A 63 10.65 -8.63 -20.81
N TYR A 64 9.48 -8.09 -20.46
CA TYR A 64 8.90 -8.28 -19.14
C TYR A 64 8.72 -9.76 -18.78
N ARG A 65 9.16 -10.13 -17.58
CA ARG A 65 8.82 -11.39 -16.93
C ARG A 65 8.48 -11.12 -15.48
N ARG A 66 7.32 -11.61 -15.02
CA ARG A 66 6.89 -11.47 -13.62
C ARG A 66 7.91 -12.02 -12.63
N SER A 67 8.66 -13.05 -13.02
CA SER A 67 9.73 -13.66 -12.21
C SER A 67 10.91 -12.72 -11.91
N PHE A 68 11.08 -11.62 -12.64
CA PHE A 68 12.11 -10.61 -12.32
C PHE A 68 11.80 -9.80 -11.07
N PHE A 69 10.54 -9.77 -10.66
CA PHE A 69 10.08 -9.13 -9.43
C PHE A 69 9.86 -10.21 -8.38
N VAL A 70 10.94 -10.62 -7.70
CA VAL A 70 10.84 -11.56 -6.57
C VAL A 70 10.03 -10.90 -5.46
N HIS A 71 8.84 -11.42 -5.20
CA HIS A 71 7.87 -10.87 -4.24
C HIS A 71 7.46 -11.92 -3.22
N TRP A 72 6.88 -11.44 -2.13
CA TRP A 72 6.61 -12.19 -0.90
C TRP A 72 7.90 -12.65 -0.23
N SER A 73 8.84 -11.72 -0.11
CA SER A 73 10.02 -11.84 0.74
C SER A 73 9.79 -11.11 2.07
N ASP A 74 10.40 -11.65 3.12
CA ASP A 74 10.56 -10.98 4.42
C ASP A 74 11.82 -10.10 4.35
N LEU A 75 11.65 -8.82 3.98
CA LEU A 75 12.78 -7.88 3.84
C LEU A 75 13.16 -7.19 5.16
N ASP A 76 12.24 -7.11 6.13
CA ASP A 76 12.49 -6.48 7.43
C ASP A 76 12.92 -7.49 8.50
N GLY A 77 12.89 -8.79 8.19
CA GLY A 77 13.35 -9.88 9.04
C GLY A 77 12.40 -10.17 10.21
N ASN A 78 11.13 -9.77 10.09
CA ASN A 78 10.14 -9.90 11.17
C ASN A 78 9.50 -11.31 11.24
N GLY A 79 9.82 -12.20 10.30
CA GLY A 79 9.28 -13.56 10.17
C GLY A 79 8.05 -13.69 9.27
N CYS A 80 7.55 -12.57 8.75
CA CYS A 80 6.40 -12.49 7.88
C CYS A 80 6.84 -12.03 6.48
N ASP A 81 6.30 -12.64 5.43
CA ASP A 81 6.53 -12.08 4.09
C ASP A 81 5.67 -10.82 3.86
N ALA A 82 6.04 -10.05 2.83
CA ALA A 82 5.32 -8.81 2.51
C ALA A 82 3.82 -9.00 2.24
N ARG A 83 3.36 -10.18 1.80
CA ARG A 83 1.93 -10.44 1.61
C ARG A 83 1.24 -10.55 2.96
N GLU A 84 1.81 -11.35 3.86
CA GLU A 84 1.27 -11.55 5.20
C GLU A 84 1.23 -10.25 6.00
N ASP A 85 2.26 -9.41 5.86
CA ASP A 85 2.28 -8.12 6.53
C ASP A 85 1.21 -7.16 6.03
N VAL A 86 0.94 -7.10 4.72
CA VAL A 86 -0.16 -6.28 4.20
C VAL A 86 -1.50 -6.84 4.65
N LEU A 87 -1.69 -8.17 4.64
CA LEU A 87 -2.93 -8.79 5.13
C LEU A 87 -3.16 -8.49 6.63
N LYS A 88 -2.10 -8.49 7.44
CA LYS A 88 -2.17 -8.10 8.85
C LYS A 88 -2.51 -6.62 9.01
N ARG A 89 -1.78 -5.76 8.28
CA ARG A 89 -1.90 -4.29 8.34
C ARG A 89 -3.28 -3.81 7.92
N ASP A 90 -3.83 -4.38 6.85
CA ASP A 90 -5.09 -3.92 6.24
C ASP A 90 -6.33 -4.63 6.78
N SER A 91 -6.17 -5.60 7.70
CA SER A 91 -7.29 -6.19 8.41
C SER A 91 -7.90 -5.15 9.37
N ILE A 92 -9.19 -4.90 9.21
CA ILE A 92 -9.99 -3.98 10.03
C ILE A 92 -10.15 -4.53 11.45
N SER A 93 -10.37 -5.84 11.56
CA SER A 93 -10.40 -6.55 12.84
C SER A 93 -9.02 -7.14 13.13
N LYS A 94 -8.75 -7.49 14.40
CA LYS A 94 -7.52 -8.18 14.76
C LYS A 94 -7.45 -9.52 14.01
N PRO A 95 -6.49 -9.71 13.08
CA PRO A 95 -6.42 -10.94 12.29
C PRO A 95 -6.00 -12.13 13.16
N GLN A 96 -6.45 -13.31 12.76
CA GLN A 96 -5.95 -14.58 13.29
C GLN A 96 -4.72 -14.99 12.49
N VAL A 97 -3.58 -15.07 13.16
CA VAL A 97 -2.27 -15.32 12.54
C VAL A 97 -1.69 -16.60 13.10
N ASP A 98 -1.18 -17.46 12.23
CA ASP A 98 -0.40 -18.63 12.63
C ASP A 98 0.90 -18.18 13.34
N PRO A 99 1.21 -18.71 14.53
CA PRO A 99 2.33 -18.25 15.34
C PRO A 99 3.72 -18.63 14.79
N TYR A 100 3.82 -19.51 13.78
CA TYR A 100 5.11 -20.01 13.31
C TYR A 100 5.57 -19.39 11.98
N ARG A 101 4.65 -18.94 11.13
CA ARG A 101 4.98 -18.38 9.79
C ARG A 101 4.24 -17.11 9.43
N CYS A 102 3.68 -16.41 10.41
CA CYS A 102 2.85 -15.22 10.22
C CYS A 102 1.67 -15.39 9.26
N TYR A 103 1.27 -16.63 8.98
CA TYR A 103 0.24 -16.88 7.99
C TYR A 103 -1.10 -16.37 8.51
N VAL A 104 -1.68 -15.36 7.87
CA VAL A 104 -3.00 -14.86 8.23
C VAL A 104 -4.06 -15.89 7.84
N VAL A 105 -4.68 -16.50 8.83
CA VAL A 105 -5.73 -17.53 8.67
C VAL A 105 -7.10 -16.90 8.45
N ALA A 106 -7.39 -15.81 9.16
CA ALA A 106 -8.65 -15.10 9.06
C ALA A 106 -8.47 -13.62 9.41
N GLY A 107 -9.32 -12.78 8.84
CA GLY A 107 -9.36 -11.34 9.07
C GLY A 107 -10.60 -10.75 8.42
N ASP A 108 -10.77 -9.44 8.55
CA ASP A 108 -11.82 -8.69 7.86
C ASP A 108 -11.16 -7.56 7.08
N TRP A 109 -11.36 -7.51 5.77
CA TRP A 109 -10.75 -6.50 4.89
C TRP A 109 -11.80 -5.65 4.21
N TYR A 110 -11.41 -4.44 3.83
CA TYR A 110 -12.18 -3.54 3.00
C TYR A 110 -11.41 -3.30 1.71
N SER A 111 -11.99 -3.65 0.57
CA SER A 111 -11.37 -3.34 -0.72
C SER A 111 -11.67 -1.88 -1.09
N PRO A 112 -10.65 -1.00 -1.09
CA PRO A 112 -10.87 0.41 -1.39
C PRO A 112 -11.31 0.64 -2.85
N TYR A 113 -11.02 -0.30 -3.75
CA TYR A 113 -11.33 -0.14 -5.17
C TYR A 113 -12.82 -0.24 -5.49
N ASP A 114 -13.59 -1.01 -4.73
CA ASP A 114 -15.00 -1.27 -5.03
C ASP A 114 -15.90 -1.23 -3.79
N GLY A 115 -15.35 -0.92 -2.61
CA GLY A 115 -16.09 -0.78 -1.35
C GLY A 115 -16.49 -2.10 -0.70
N SER A 116 -15.97 -3.23 -1.17
CA SER A 116 -16.40 -4.55 -0.68
C SER A 116 -15.79 -4.89 0.66
N LYS A 117 -16.60 -5.49 1.53
CA LYS A 117 -16.14 -6.09 2.78
C LYS A 117 -15.89 -7.58 2.58
N LEU A 118 -14.70 -8.02 2.94
CA LEU A 118 -14.21 -9.38 2.73
C LEU A 118 -13.87 -9.99 4.08
N SER A 119 -14.15 -11.26 4.26
CA SER A 119 -13.72 -12.02 5.46
C SER A 119 -13.09 -13.36 5.08
N ASP A 120 -13.09 -13.68 3.78
CA ASP A 120 -12.34 -14.81 3.26
C ASP A 120 -11.04 -14.29 2.67
N ARG A 121 -9.92 -14.82 3.16
CA ARG A 121 -8.60 -14.48 2.66
C ARG A 121 -8.46 -14.81 1.18
N THR A 122 -9.13 -15.86 0.69
CA THR A 122 -9.00 -16.27 -0.71
C THR A 122 -9.61 -15.26 -1.68
N ASP A 123 -10.53 -14.42 -1.20
CA ASP A 123 -11.13 -13.34 -1.97
C ASP A 123 -10.29 -12.05 -1.91
N VAL A 124 -9.17 -12.06 -1.19
CA VAL A 124 -8.28 -10.91 -0.97
C VAL A 124 -6.96 -11.11 -1.70
N ASP A 125 -6.65 -10.16 -2.56
CA ASP A 125 -5.34 -9.99 -3.16
C ASP A 125 -4.59 -8.84 -2.52
N ILE A 126 -3.26 -8.93 -2.54
CA ILE A 126 -2.39 -7.79 -2.29
C ILE A 126 -1.99 -7.23 -3.65
N ASP A 127 -2.52 -6.07 -3.97
CA ASP A 127 -2.22 -5.36 -5.21
C ASP A 127 -1.04 -4.42 -5.03
N HIS A 128 -0.20 -4.35 -6.07
CA HIS A 128 0.74 -3.26 -6.26
C HIS A 128 -0.03 -2.13 -6.93
N VAL A 129 -0.26 -1.02 -6.22
CA VAL A 129 -1.09 0.10 -6.74
C VAL A 129 -0.61 0.52 -8.12
N VAL A 130 0.70 0.68 -8.30
CA VAL A 130 1.35 0.66 -9.63
C VAL A 130 1.80 -0.79 -9.90
N ALA A 131 1.20 -1.47 -10.87
CA ALA A 131 1.43 -2.90 -11.09
C ALA A 131 2.89 -3.22 -11.43
N LEU A 132 3.35 -4.45 -11.17
CA LEU A 132 4.73 -4.87 -11.48
C LEU A 132 5.10 -4.70 -12.96
N LYS A 133 4.16 -5.01 -13.86
CA LYS A 133 4.36 -4.82 -15.31
C LYS A 133 4.31 -3.33 -15.69
N GLU A 134 3.40 -2.57 -15.11
CA GLU A 134 3.35 -1.13 -15.30
C GLU A 134 4.66 -0.44 -14.87
N ALA A 135 5.22 -0.84 -13.73
CA ALA A 135 6.52 -0.36 -13.27
C ALA A 135 7.63 -0.71 -14.27
N TRP A 136 7.62 -1.93 -14.85
CA TRP A 136 8.54 -2.32 -15.92
C TRP A 136 8.44 -1.40 -17.13
N ASP A 137 7.22 -1.22 -17.63
CA ASP A 137 6.92 -0.38 -18.79
C ASP A 137 7.35 1.08 -18.54
N SER A 138 7.30 1.53 -17.29
CA SER A 138 7.65 2.89 -16.83
C SER A 138 9.11 3.10 -16.42
N GLY A 139 10.01 2.13 -16.67
CA GLY A 139 11.46 2.29 -16.41
C GLY A 139 12.11 1.23 -15.54
N ALA A 140 11.33 0.39 -14.83
CA ALA A 140 11.90 -0.68 -14.00
C ALA A 140 12.56 -1.82 -14.82
N TRP A 141 12.44 -1.80 -16.14
CA TRP A 141 13.24 -2.63 -17.04
C TRP A 141 14.75 -2.38 -16.89
N ALA A 142 15.14 -1.15 -16.55
CA ALA A 142 16.53 -0.74 -16.37
C ALA A 142 17.06 -0.98 -14.94
N TRP A 143 16.20 -1.36 -14.01
CA TRP A 143 16.57 -1.59 -12.62
C TRP A 143 17.46 -2.83 -12.45
N SER A 144 18.22 -2.87 -11.36
CA SER A 144 18.83 -4.11 -10.88
C SER A 144 17.76 -5.08 -10.35
N ASP A 145 18.13 -6.35 -10.19
CA ASP A 145 17.27 -7.34 -9.52
C ASP A 145 16.95 -6.94 -8.07
N SER A 146 17.90 -6.31 -7.38
CA SER A 146 17.68 -5.82 -6.01
C SER A 146 16.66 -4.68 -5.94
N GLN A 147 16.69 -3.75 -6.90
CA GLN A 147 15.68 -2.69 -7.00
C GLN A 147 14.29 -3.24 -7.31
N ARG A 148 14.17 -4.18 -8.27
CA ARG A 148 12.89 -4.85 -8.56
C ARG A 148 12.36 -5.63 -7.36
N LYS A 149 13.22 -6.36 -6.65
CA LYS A 149 12.85 -7.06 -5.41
C LYS A 149 12.41 -6.07 -4.33
N ALA A 150 13.11 -4.95 -4.17
CA ALA A 150 12.75 -3.92 -3.20
C ALA A 150 11.35 -3.35 -3.50
N TYR A 151 11.08 -2.96 -4.75
CA TYR A 151 9.77 -2.47 -5.18
C TYR A 151 8.66 -3.49 -4.91
N ALA A 152 8.90 -4.76 -5.25
CA ALA A 152 7.90 -5.79 -5.17
C ALA A 152 7.49 -6.15 -3.73
N ASN A 153 8.27 -5.76 -2.73
CA ASN A 153 8.07 -6.03 -1.29
C ASN A 153 8.07 -4.76 -0.45
N ASP A 154 7.85 -3.60 -1.06
CA ASP A 154 7.98 -2.33 -0.38
C ASP A 154 6.84 -2.08 0.61
N LEU A 155 7.15 -2.21 1.90
CA LEU A 155 6.28 -1.88 3.02
C LEU A 155 6.65 -0.56 3.70
N THR A 156 7.73 0.09 3.26
CA THR A 156 8.21 1.35 3.86
C THR A 156 7.29 2.53 3.52
N ASP A 157 6.44 2.36 2.51
CA ASP A 157 5.36 3.26 2.18
C ASP A 157 4.04 2.49 2.00
N GLY A 158 3.03 2.80 2.80
CA GLY A 158 1.74 2.11 2.79
C GLY A 158 0.96 2.24 1.48
N ARG A 159 1.38 3.15 0.58
CA ARG A 159 0.75 3.35 -0.73
C ARG A 159 1.07 2.23 -1.72
N THR A 160 2.25 1.60 -1.63
CA THR A 160 2.73 0.68 -2.68
C THR A 160 1.91 -0.60 -2.78
N LEU A 161 1.60 -1.22 -1.62
CA LEU A 161 0.88 -2.48 -1.53
C LEU A 161 -0.40 -2.30 -0.72
N ILE A 162 -1.55 -2.81 -1.22
CA ILE A 162 -2.84 -2.73 -0.52
C ILE A 162 -3.66 -4.02 -0.67
N ALA A 163 -4.47 -4.35 0.35
CA ALA A 163 -5.45 -5.41 0.26
C ALA A 163 -6.69 -4.99 -0.56
N VAL A 164 -7.02 -5.76 -1.59
CA VAL A 164 -8.17 -5.52 -2.49
C VAL A 164 -8.91 -6.82 -2.79
N ARG A 165 -10.12 -6.73 -3.33
CA ARG A 165 -10.85 -7.91 -3.79
C ARG A 165 -10.19 -8.49 -5.04
N ASP A 166 -9.97 -9.79 -5.04
CA ASP A 166 -9.36 -10.55 -6.15
C ASP A 166 -9.88 -10.16 -7.55
N ARG A 167 -11.21 -10.14 -7.74
CA ARG A 167 -11.82 -9.90 -9.05
C ARG A 167 -11.65 -8.47 -9.56
N VAL A 168 -11.59 -7.49 -8.66
CA VAL A 168 -11.33 -6.09 -9.07
C VAL A 168 -9.85 -5.89 -9.38
N ASN A 169 -8.97 -6.62 -8.68
CA ASN A 169 -7.55 -6.68 -9.00
C ASN A 169 -7.28 -7.31 -10.38
N VAL A 170 -7.99 -8.40 -10.71
CA VAL A 170 -7.95 -9.01 -12.06
C VAL A 170 -8.47 -8.03 -13.13
N SER A 171 -9.53 -7.28 -12.83
CA SER A 171 -10.05 -6.25 -13.74
C SER A 171 -9.03 -5.14 -14.00
N LYS A 172 -8.31 -4.68 -12.97
CA LYS A 172 -7.18 -3.75 -13.09
C LYS A 172 -6.07 -4.35 -13.95
N GLY A 173 -5.53 -5.50 -13.54
CA GLY A 173 -4.38 -6.12 -14.19
C GLY A 173 -3.16 -5.22 -14.13
N ASP A 174 -2.52 -5.02 -15.28
CA ASP A 174 -1.36 -4.14 -15.48
C ASP A 174 -1.73 -2.76 -16.04
N LYS A 175 -3.02 -2.39 -16.05
CA LYS A 175 -3.49 -1.14 -16.65
C LYS A 175 -3.13 0.07 -15.78
N ASP A 176 -2.72 1.13 -16.46
CA ASP A 176 -2.54 2.47 -15.92
C ASP A 176 -3.88 3.22 -15.76
N PRO A 177 -3.88 4.40 -15.10
CA PRO A 177 -5.06 5.25 -14.95
C PRO A 177 -5.78 5.62 -16.25
N SER A 178 -5.08 5.63 -17.40
CA SER A 178 -5.72 5.92 -18.68
C SER A 178 -6.66 4.81 -19.15
N ASN A 179 -6.36 3.56 -18.79
CA ASN A 179 -7.14 2.39 -19.19
C ASN A 179 -7.97 1.76 -18.06
N TRP A 180 -7.70 2.12 -16.80
CA TRP A 180 -8.45 1.61 -15.66
C TRP A 180 -8.45 2.58 -14.47
N MET A 181 -9.61 2.75 -13.85
CA MET A 181 -9.76 3.46 -12.57
C MET A 181 -10.61 2.60 -11.63
N PRO A 182 -10.42 2.72 -10.31
CA PRO A 182 -11.26 2.03 -9.34
C PRO A 182 -12.76 2.26 -9.60
N PRO A 183 -13.59 1.20 -9.62
CA PRO A 183 -15.04 1.35 -9.78
C PRO A 183 -15.68 2.26 -8.71
N LEU A 184 -15.15 2.26 -7.49
CA LEU A 184 -15.58 3.15 -6.43
C LEU A 184 -15.03 4.57 -6.64
N ARG A 185 -15.87 5.46 -7.17
CA ARG A 185 -15.48 6.84 -7.49
C ARG A 185 -14.97 7.66 -6.30
N SER A 186 -15.50 7.42 -5.10
CA SER A 186 -15.04 8.11 -3.89
C SER A 186 -13.58 7.81 -3.54
N TYR A 187 -12.98 6.76 -4.12
CA TYR A 187 -11.57 6.40 -3.92
C TYR A 187 -10.63 6.99 -4.98
N TRP A 188 -11.14 7.66 -6.03
CA TRP A 188 -10.31 8.12 -7.15
C TRP A 188 -9.16 9.04 -6.74
N CYS A 189 -9.43 10.04 -5.88
CA CYS A 189 -8.39 10.99 -5.49
C CYS A 189 -7.30 10.34 -4.63
N THR A 190 -7.68 9.41 -3.75
CA THR A 190 -6.71 8.60 -3.00
C THR A 190 -5.89 7.72 -3.93
N TYR A 191 -6.53 7.04 -4.88
CA TYR A 191 -5.85 6.21 -5.86
C TYR A 191 -4.83 7.00 -6.68
N LEU A 192 -5.22 8.16 -7.22
CA LEU A 192 -4.32 9.00 -8.01
C LEU A 192 -3.21 9.62 -7.17
N GLY A 193 -3.51 10.07 -5.95
CA GLY A 193 -2.48 10.56 -5.03
C GLY A 193 -1.44 9.48 -4.74
N ASN A 194 -1.88 8.24 -4.47
CA ASN A 194 -0.99 7.10 -4.26
C ASN A 194 -0.18 6.78 -5.51
N TRP A 195 -0.83 6.74 -6.67
CA TRP A 195 -0.21 6.44 -7.95
C TRP A 195 0.91 7.43 -8.30
N ILE A 196 0.62 8.74 -8.24
CA ILE A 196 1.59 9.82 -8.46
C ILE A 196 2.75 9.71 -7.47
N SER A 197 2.45 9.48 -6.18
CA SER A 197 3.46 9.34 -5.14
C SER A 197 4.43 8.19 -5.41
N ILE A 198 3.91 7.03 -5.82
CA ILE A 198 4.71 5.83 -6.08
C ILE A 198 5.59 6.06 -7.30
N LYS A 199 5.02 6.59 -8.40
CA LYS A 199 5.76 6.89 -9.63
C LYS A 199 6.90 7.88 -9.36
N ALA A 200 6.61 8.99 -8.66
CA ALA A 200 7.62 9.97 -8.27
C ALA A 200 8.69 9.38 -7.34
N ARG A 201 8.29 8.61 -6.32
CA ARG A 201 9.20 8.00 -5.35
C ARG A 201 10.20 7.04 -5.99
N TRP A 202 9.74 6.25 -6.96
CA TRP A 202 10.56 5.23 -7.63
C TRP A 202 11.20 5.72 -8.94
N ASP A 203 11.10 7.01 -9.28
CA ASP A 203 11.56 7.59 -10.55
C ASP A 203 11.04 6.82 -11.78
N LEU A 204 9.77 6.44 -11.73
CA LEU A 204 9.05 5.81 -12.84
C LEU A 204 8.40 6.90 -13.71
N SER A 205 8.48 6.74 -15.02
CA SER A 205 7.84 7.64 -15.98
C SER A 205 6.33 7.39 -16.09
N MET A 206 5.64 8.32 -16.75
CA MET A 206 4.28 8.14 -17.23
C MET A 206 4.25 8.27 -18.75
N ASP A 207 3.34 7.56 -19.40
CA ASP A 207 3.06 7.84 -20.79
C ASP A 207 2.15 9.09 -20.95
N ARG A 208 1.98 9.56 -22.19
CA ARG A 208 1.17 10.76 -22.46
C ARG A 208 -0.32 10.57 -22.13
N SER A 209 -0.85 9.38 -22.36
CA SER A 209 -2.24 9.03 -22.09
C SER A 209 -2.50 9.00 -20.58
N GLU A 210 -1.62 8.34 -19.85
CA GLU A 210 -1.60 8.26 -18.40
C GLU A 210 -1.54 9.65 -17.77
N PHE A 211 -0.51 10.43 -18.09
CA PHE A 211 -0.32 11.78 -17.57
C PHE A 211 -1.53 12.67 -17.85
N GLY A 212 -2.01 12.67 -19.09
CA GLY A 212 -3.16 13.49 -19.51
C GLY A 212 -4.44 13.08 -18.77
N ARG A 213 -4.67 11.77 -18.60
CA ARG A 213 -5.83 11.28 -17.84
C ARG A 213 -5.77 11.71 -16.39
N ILE A 214 -4.64 11.53 -15.73
CA ILE A 214 -4.46 11.89 -14.32
C ILE A 214 -4.66 13.40 -14.15
N ASN A 215 -4.01 14.22 -14.98
CA ASN A 215 -4.15 15.68 -14.92
C ASN A 215 -5.62 16.13 -15.02
N ASN A 216 -6.37 15.58 -15.99
CA ASN A 216 -7.78 15.90 -16.16
C ASN A 216 -8.66 15.51 -14.95
N VAL A 217 -8.36 14.39 -14.28
CA VAL A 217 -9.10 14.00 -13.07
C VAL A 217 -8.73 14.89 -11.89
N LEU A 218 -7.45 15.27 -11.76
CA LEU A 218 -7.03 16.26 -10.76
C LEU A 218 -7.75 17.60 -10.97
N ASP A 219 -7.95 18.03 -12.22
CA ASP A 219 -8.67 19.27 -12.57
C ASP A 219 -10.13 19.21 -12.17
N ARG A 220 -10.80 18.10 -12.48
CA ARG A 220 -12.24 18.00 -12.36
C ARG A 220 -12.73 17.52 -11.00
N ASP A 221 -12.11 16.46 -10.46
CA ASP A 221 -12.66 15.71 -9.33
C ASP A 221 -11.80 15.80 -8.06
N CYS A 222 -10.51 16.14 -8.20
CA CYS A 222 -9.55 16.08 -7.09
C CYS A 222 -8.80 17.41 -6.89
N ALA A 223 -9.48 18.53 -7.13
CA ALA A 223 -8.88 19.85 -6.96
C ALA A 223 -8.38 20.07 -5.52
N GLY A 224 -7.13 20.52 -5.39
CA GLY A 224 -6.49 20.73 -4.09
C GLY A 224 -5.99 19.46 -3.39
N LEU A 225 -5.94 18.32 -4.09
CA LEU A 225 -5.30 17.11 -3.57
C LEU A 225 -3.85 17.41 -3.18
N SER A 226 -3.54 17.21 -1.90
CA SER A 226 -2.19 17.31 -1.36
C SER A 226 -1.63 15.90 -1.15
N ILE A 227 -0.40 15.68 -1.59
CA ILE A 227 0.34 14.43 -1.46
C ILE A 227 1.31 14.55 -0.28
N ALA A 228 1.18 13.66 0.69
CA ALA A 228 2.14 13.56 1.78
C ALA A 228 3.53 13.10 1.28
N SER A 229 4.59 13.64 1.89
CA SER A 229 5.97 13.23 1.62
C SER A 229 6.16 11.73 1.81
N TRP A 230 7.12 11.15 1.10
CA TRP A 230 7.53 9.74 1.25
C TRP A 230 8.97 9.63 1.75
N SER A 231 9.28 8.51 2.40
CA SER A 231 10.66 8.12 2.67
C SER A 231 11.39 7.78 1.38
N PRO A 232 12.73 7.87 1.33
CA PRO A 232 13.52 7.34 0.21
C PRO A 232 13.20 5.85 -0.05
N VAL A 233 13.41 5.39 -1.29
CA VAL A 233 13.24 3.97 -1.63
C VAL A 233 14.22 3.10 -0.83
N PRO A 234 13.84 1.89 -0.41
CA PRO A 234 14.63 1.05 0.51
C PRO A 234 15.87 0.39 -0.14
N VAL A 235 16.37 0.92 -1.25
CA VAL A 235 17.50 0.33 -1.97
C VAL A 235 18.80 0.91 -1.42
N THR A 236 19.62 0.07 -0.79
CA THR A 236 20.98 0.47 -0.38
C THR A 236 21.77 0.83 -1.64
N THR A 237 22.25 2.07 -1.70
CA THR A 237 23.13 2.57 -2.74
C THR A 237 24.43 1.76 -2.76
N THR A 238 24.52 0.71 -3.56
CA THR A 238 25.83 0.20 -4.00
C THR A 238 26.24 0.93 -5.27
N LEU A 239 26.53 2.22 -5.12
CA LEU A 239 27.27 3.03 -6.10
C LEU A 239 28.32 3.81 -5.32
N SER A 240 29.34 3.10 -4.84
CA SER A 240 30.67 3.67 -4.79
C SER A 240 31.30 3.37 -6.14
N THR A 241 31.45 4.41 -6.94
CA THR A 241 32.15 4.40 -8.22
C THR A 241 33.60 4.00 -7.98
N SER A 242 33.92 2.72 -8.09
CA SER A 242 35.30 2.26 -8.21
C SER A 242 35.57 1.99 -9.68
N THR A 243 36.37 2.87 -10.26
CA THR A 243 36.98 2.74 -11.58
C THR A 243 37.60 1.36 -11.75
N THR A 244 37.18 0.66 -12.79
CA THR A 244 37.74 -0.61 -13.25
C THR A 244 39.24 -0.46 -13.55
N THR A 245 40.09 -1.15 -12.79
CA THR A 245 41.42 -1.55 -13.25
C THR A 245 41.36 -3.05 -13.54
N THR A 246 41.39 -3.36 -14.83
CA THR A 246 41.45 -4.71 -15.38
C THR A 246 42.77 -5.38 -14.98
N THR A 247 42.70 -6.49 -14.24
CA THR A 247 43.81 -7.45 -14.16
C THR A 247 43.27 -8.84 -14.46
N THR A 248 43.67 -9.34 -15.63
CA THR A 248 43.43 -10.68 -16.12
C THR A 248 44.26 -11.69 -15.33
N THR A 249 43.63 -12.68 -14.70
CA THR A 249 44.32 -13.90 -14.25
C THR A 249 43.48 -15.14 -14.56
N THR A 250 44.17 -16.09 -15.18
CA THR A 250 43.72 -17.32 -15.83
C THR A 250 43.27 -18.42 -14.86
N THR A 251 42.23 -19.14 -15.29
CA THR A 251 41.74 -20.51 -15.03
C THR A 251 42.47 -21.41 -14.02
N THR A 252 41.70 -22.11 -13.16
CA THR A 252 41.84 -23.57 -13.00
C THR A 252 40.51 -24.21 -12.57
N THR A 253 40.09 -25.21 -13.34
CA THR A 253 38.92 -26.07 -13.13
C THR A 253 39.29 -27.21 -12.16
N THR A 254 38.47 -27.47 -11.14
CA THR A 254 38.57 -28.69 -10.35
C THR A 254 37.19 -29.30 -10.12
N THR A 255 36.98 -30.45 -10.74
CA THR A 255 35.84 -31.38 -10.61
C THR A 255 36.05 -32.35 -9.45
N VAL A 256 35.05 -32.55 -8.59
CA VAL A 256 34.87 -33.77 -7.74
C VAL A 256 33.38 -33.91 -7.34
N PRO A 257 32.88 -35.08 -6.89
CA PRO A 257 31.86 -35.82 -7.64
C PRO A 257 30.52 -35.98 -6.91
N THR A 258 29.52 -36.40 -7.68
CA THR A 258 28.18 -36.83 -7.26
C THR A 258 28.23 -38.17 -6.54
N THR A 259 27.61 -38.27 -5.36
CA THR A 259 27.36 -39.54 -4.67
C THR A 259 25.88 -39.90 -4.75
N THR A 260 25.60 -41.04 -5.38
CA THR A 260 24.31 -41.72 -5.48
C THR A 260 24.05 -42.52 -4.21
N THR A 261 22.84 -42.39 -3.64
CA THR A 261 22.36 -43.33 -2.62
C THR A 261 21.05 -43.97 -3.08
N THR A 262 21.13 -45.28 -3.29
CA THR A 262 20.04 -46.21 -3.55
C THR A 262 19.51 -46.75 -2.22
N THR A 263 18.19 -46.73 -1.99
CA THR A 263 17.56 -47.58 -0.97
C THR A 263 16.20 -48.09 -1.41
N THR A 264 16.23 -49.35 -1.85
CA THR A 264 15.32 -50.48 -1.61
C THR A 264 13.82 -50.26 -1.38
N VAL A 265 13.04 -50.81 -2.32
CA VAL A 265 11.62 -51.15 -2.22
C VAL A 265 11.46 -52.41 -1.36
N THR A 266 10.58 -52.37 -0.36
CA THR A 266 10.06 -53.58 0.30
C THR A 266 8.54 -53.57 0.22
N THR A 267 8.00 -54.56 -0.47
CA THR A 267 6.59 -54.94 -0.54
C THR A 267 6.27 -55.94 0.58
N THR A 268 5.17 -55.71 1.31
CA THR A 268 4.53 -56.76 2.12
C THR A 268 3.01 -56.64 2.01
N THR A 269 2.37 -57.77 1.73
CA THR A 269 0.95 -57.97 1.43
C THR A 269 0.17 -58.43 2.68
N THR A 270 -1.00 -57.81 2.91
CA THR A 270 -2.26 -58.23 3.61
C THR A 270 -2.28 -59.20 4.79
N VAL A 271 -3.16 -58.93 5.78
CA VAL A 271 -4.39 -59.71 6.16
C VAL A 271 -5.16 -58.92 7.29
N PRO A 272 -6.51 -58.96 7.38
CA PRO A 272 -7.31 -58.11 8.27
C PRO A 272 -7.62 -58.77 9.63
N THR A 273 -8.18 -58.03 10.61
CA THR A 273 -9.46 -58.27 11.34
C THR A 273 -9.53 -57.45 12.65
N VAL A 274 -10.77 -57.05 12.98
CA VAL A 274 -11.39 -56.73 14.30
C VAL A 274 -11.55 -55.24 14.66
N THR A 275 -12.84 -54.90 14.73
CA THR A 275 -13.53 -53.65 15.02
C THR A 275 -13.39 -53.18 16.47
N THR A 276 -13.11 -51.89 16.65
CA THR A 276 -13.48 -51.15 17.87
C THR A 276 -13.88 -49.72 17.51
N ALA A 277 -15.10 -49.34 17.93
CA ALA A 277 -15.78 -48.04 17.88
C ALA A 277 -15.08 -46.90 17.11
N THR A 278 -15.50 -46.70 15.85
CA THR A 278 -15.06 -45.59 15.01
C THR A 278 -15.83 -44.33 15.34
N THR A 279 -15.18 -43.39 16.02
CA THR A 279 -15.47 -41.96 15.93
C THR A 279 -15.53 -41.59 14.45
N ALA A 280 -16.60 -40.93 14.00
CA ALA A 280 -16.76 -40.53 12.60
C ALA A 280 -15.46 -39.90 12.06
N PRO A 281 -15.02 -40.24 10.83
CA PRO A 281 -13.77 -39.73 10.30
C PRO A 281 -13.82 -38.21 10.26
N THR A 282 -12.97 -37.57 11.07
CA THR A 282 -12.76 -36.13 11.02
C THR A 282 -12.27 -35.80 9.62
N LYS A 283 -13.09 -35.10 8.84
CA LYS A 283 -12.70 -34.58 7.53
C LYS A 283 -11.46 -33.69 7.72
N ASP A 284 -10.48 -33.83 6.83
CA ASP A 284 -9.41 -32.83 6.70
C ASP A 284 -10.03 -31.51 6.24
N ILE A 285 -9.91 -30.48 7.07
CA ILE A 285 -10.48 -29.16 6.83
C ILE A 285 -9.37 -28.13 6.72
N TYR A 286 -9.71 -26.92 6.28
CA TYR A 286 -8.82 -25.78 6.35
C TYR A 286 -9.33 -24.77 7.39
N PRO A 287 -8.52 -24.36 8.38
CA PRO A 287 -8.91 -23.40 9.42
C PRO A 287 -9.45 -22.09 8.81
N GLY A 288 -10.53 -21.56 9.35
CA GLY A 288 -11.13 -20.30 8.88
C GLY A 288 -11.98 -20.41 7.61
N SER A 289 -11.89 -21.50 6.84
CA SER A 289 -12.76 -21.70 5.68
C SER A 289 -14.23 -21.87 6.07
N PHE A 290 -15.12 -21.52 5.14
CA PHE A 290 -16.56 -21.78 5.32
C PHE A 290 -16.83 -23.27 5.53
N CYS A 291 -17.83 -23.54 6.36
CA CYS A 291 -18.19 -24.89 6.74
C CYS A 291 -19.70 -25.06 6.80
N SER A 292 -20.14 -26.29 6.57
CA SER A 292 -21.51 -26.75 6.72
C SER A 292 -21.49 -28.27 6.89
N PRO A 293 -22.35 -28.85 7.75
CA PRO A 293 -23.31 -28.17 8.63
C PRO A 293 -22.63 -27.49 9.84
N VAL A 294 -23.34 -26.56 10.49
CA VAL A 294 -22.94 -26.02 11.81
C VAL A 294 -22.79 -27.20 12.78
N ASP A 295 -21.82 -27.09 13.69
CA ASP A 295 -21.42 -28.12 14.66
C ASP A 295 -20.74 -29.35 14.06
N ALA A 296 -20.44 -29.35 12.75
CA ALA A 296 -19.54 -30.34 12.16
C ALA A 296 -18.17 -30.29 12.83
N LEU A 297 -17.52 -31.46 12.95
CA LEU A 297 -16.17 -31.60 13.47
C LEU A 297 -15.18 -31.88 12.32
N GLY A 298 -14.01 -31.27 12.40
CA GLY A 298 -12.93 -31.45 11.41
C GLY A 298 -11.58 -31.47 12.08
N SER A 299 -10.57 -31.94 11.36
CA SER A 299 -9.18 -31.88 11.80
C SER A 299 -8.33 -31.14 10.77
N TYR A 300 -7.36 -30.37 11.26
CA TYR A 300 -6.28 -29.85 10.41
C TYR A 300 -4.97 -30.05 11.14
N ARG A 301 -4.08 -30.84 10.55
CA ARG A 301 -2.76 -31.18 11.11
C ARG A 301 -2.84 -31.68 12.56
N GLY A 302 -3.82 -32.53 12.86
CA GLY A 302 -4.02 -33.11 14.19
C GLY A 302 -4.69 -32.19 15.21
N THR A 303 -5.04 -30.95 14.86
CA THR A 303 -5.83 -30.05 15.72
C THR A 303 -7.31 -30.15 15.38
N SER A 304 -8.17 -30.24 16.40
CA SER A 304 -9.63 -30.33 16.24
C SER A 304 -10.27 -28.95 16.02
N TYR A 305 -11.22 -28.91 15.08
CA TYR A 305 -12.02 -27.73 14.73
C TYR A 305 -13.51 -28.06 14.78
N VAL A 306 -14.31 -27.05 15.11
CA VAL A 306 -15.77 -27.07 15.06
C VAL A 306 -16.28 -26.03 14.07
N CYS A 307 -17.27 -26.41 13.28
CA CYS A 307 -17.97 -25.49 12.40
C CYS A 307 -18.91 -24.59 13.21
N SER A 308 -18.64 -23.29 13.28
CA SER A 308 -19.41 -22.39 14.14
C SER A 308 -19.74 -21.07 13.45
N LYS A 309 -20.89 -20.47 13.80
CA LYS A 309 -21.27 -19.12 13.38
C LYS A 309 -20.63 -18.02 14.21
N THR A 310 -19.92 -18.38 15.29
CA THR A 310 -19.23 -17.43 16.16
C THR A 310 -17.76 -17.81 16.26
N ASN A 311 -16.90 -16.84 16.58
CA ASN A 311 -15.50 -17.10 16.93
C ASN A 311 -15.38 -17.70 18.34
N ALA A 312 -14.15 -18.00 18.79
CA ALA A 312 -13.91 -18.56 20.11
C ALA A 312 -14.35 -17.65 21.28
N ALA A 313 -14.50 -16.35 21.05
CA ALA A 313 -14.99 -15.37 22.02
C ALA A 313 -16.52 -15.16 21.94
N GLY A 314 -17.24 -15.94 21.11
CA GLY A 314 -18.69 -15.83 20.94
C GLY A 314 -19.14 -14.72 19.99
N THR A 315 -18.24 -13.99 19.33
CA THR A 315 -18.60 -12.95 18.36
C THR A 315 -19.11 -13.59 17.06
N PRO A 316 -20.30 -13.23 16.55
CA PRO A 316 -20.82 -13.76 15.29
C PRO A 316 -19.97 -13.38 14.08
N TYR A 317 -19.81 -14.31 13.15
CA TYR A 317 -19.22 -14.03 11.84
C TYR A 317 -20.20 -13.26 10.95
N ALA A 318 -19.67 -12.32 10.17
CA ALA A 318 -20.46 -11.46 9.31
C ALA A 318 -21.32 -12.26 8.29
N GLY A 319 -22.60 -11.90 8.19
CA GLY A 319 -23.54 -12.55 7.26
C GLY A 319 -24.06 -13.91 7.71
N GLY A 320 -23.88 -14.30 8.98
CA GLY A 320 -24.49 -15.52 9.56
C GLY A 320 -23.93 -16.84 9.03
N ARG A 321 -22.81 -16.80 8.32
CA ARG A 321 -22.10 -17.96 7.75
C ARG A 321 -21.23 -18.63 8.80
N ALA A 322 -21.13 -19.95 8.75
CA ALA A 322 -20.30 -20.72 9.66
C ALA A 322 -18.90 -20.95 9.09
N ARG A 323 -17.88 -20.96 9.95
CA ARG A 323 -16.48 -21.21 9.61
C ARG A 323 -15.85 -22.22 10.56
N TRP A 324 -14.81 -22.90 10.09
CA TRP A 324 -14.00 -23.80 10.92
C TRP A 324 -13.20 -22.99 11.94
N ARG A 325 -13.59 -23.05 13.21
CA ARG A 325 -12.79 -22.48 14.31
C ARG A 325 -12.18 -23.58 15.16
N LYS A 326 -11.05 -23.31 15.78
CA LYS A 326 -10.39 -24.27 16.68
C LYS A 326 -11.35 -24.62 17.83
N SER A 327 -11.47 -25.92 18.14
CA SER A 327 -12.22 -26.37 19.30
C SER A 327 -11.47 -25.93 20.56
N THR A 328 -12.17 -25.27 21.48
CA THR A 328 -11.68 -25.03 22.83
C THR A 328 -11.85 -26.35 23.60
N ASN A 329 -10.77 -26.89 24.14
CA ASN A 329 -10.88 -27.95 25.15
C ASN A 329 -11.55 -27.42 26.40
#